data_AF-A0A674J8D7-F1
#
_entry.id   AF-A0A674J8D7-F1
#
_cell.length_a   1.000
_cell.length_b   1.000
_cell.length_c   1.000
_cell.angle_alpha   90.00
_cell.angle_beta   90.00
_cell.angle_gamma   90.00
#
_symmetry.space_group_name_H-M   'P 1'
#
loop_
_entity.id
_entity.type
_entity.pdbx_description
1 polymer ?
#
loop_
_entity_poly.entity_id
_entity_poly.type
_entity_poly.pdbx_seq_one_letter_code
_entity_poly.pdbx_strand_id
1 'polypeptide(L)'
;PIRPERLGISLSLLRPPGRGKLARCSLAGNGYDGLLVAINPQVPEDQKLLANIKEMITEASFYLFNATQRRVYFQNIKILIPATWKANSYEKPKHESYEKAEVIVAAPYWKHGDEPYTLQYGECGNMGKYIHFTPNFLVNDYLIDVYGSRGRVFVHEWAHLRWGVFDEYNNEKPFYITGQNQVKVTRCTSDLTGIYVCEKKSCTEGNCVINQLTGLFKEGCAFIPERTQTAKSSIMYMQSLSSVSIITEK
;
A
#
# COMPACT_ATOMS: atom_id res chain seq x y z
N PRO A 1 -20.89 0.62 -15.36
CA PRO A 1 -20.33 -0.48 -14.54
C PRO A 1 -19.22 -1.18 -15.32
N ILE A 2 -17.95 -1.07 -14.87
CA ILE A 2 -16.92 -1.96 -15.40
C ILE A 2 -17.34 -3.37 -15.07
N ARG A 3 -17.49 -4.20 -16.11
CA ARG A 3 -17.69 -5.63 -15.92
C ARG A 3 -16.38 -6.20 -15.37
N PRO A 4 -16.43 -7.02 -14.31
CA PRO A 4 -15.29 -7.80 -13.81
C PRO A 4 -14.56 -8.63 -14.89
N GLU A 5 -15.18 -8.81 -16.06
CA GLU A 5 -14.75 -9.63 -17.20
C GLU A 5 -13.42 -9.22 -17.87
N ARG A 6 -12.72 -8.16 -17.45
CA ARG A 6 -11.43 -7.75 -18.04
C ARG A 6 -10.20 -7.91 -17.14
N LEU A 7 -10.35 -8.40 -15.91
CA LEU A 7 -9.21 -8.73 -15.04
C LEU A 7 -8.70 -10.13 -15.39
N GLY A 8 -7.58 -10.21 -16.10
CA GLY A 8 -6.87 -11.46 -16.37
C GLY A 8 -5.80 -11.72 -15.32
N ILE A 9 -5.93 -12.79 -14.54
CA ILE A 9 -4.86 -13.25 -13.64
C ILE A 9 -4.33 -14.59 -14.16
N SER A 10 -3.05 -14.63 -14.50
CA SER A 10 -2.35 -15.83 -14.96
C SER A 10 -1.29 -16.27 -13.93
N LEU A 11 -1.06 -17.57 -13.84
CA LEU A 11 -0.06 -18.17 -12.95
C LEU A 11 1.05 -18.78 -13.79
N SER A 12 2.29 -18.42 -13.48
CA SER A 12 3.47 -18.98 -14.15
C SER A 12 4.50 -19.43 -13.12
N LEU A 13 5.30 -20.44 -13.42
CA LEU A 13 6.40 -20.83 -12.54
C LEU A 13 7.43 -19.72 -12.44
N LEU A 14 8.03 -19.53 -11.27
CA LEU A 14 9.17 -18.65 -11.09
C LEU A 14 10.43 -19.36 -11.61
N ARG A 15 11.18 -18.66 -12.47
CA ARG A 15 12.46 -19.15 -13.00
C ARG A 15 13.63 -18.28 -12.53
N PRO A 16 14.85 -18.85 -12.46
CA PRO A 16 16.07 -18.07 -12.24
C PRO A 16 16.27 -17.02 -13.35
N PRO A 17 17.04 -15.96 -13.08
CA PRO A 17 17.16 -14.80 -13.95
C PRO A 17 17.59 -15.19 -15.37
N GLY A 18 16.76 -14.83 -16.35
CA GLY A 18 17.00 -15.04 -17.78
C GLY A 18 17.37 -13.76 -18.51
N ARG A 19 18.28 -13.85 -19.50
CA ARG A 19 18.64 -12.75 -20.41
C ARG A 19 17.54 -12.53 -21.45
N GLY A 20 16.52 -11.74 -21.10
CA GLY A 20 15.46 -11.29 -22.01
C GLY A 20 15.11 -9.81 -21.78
N LYS A 21 14.86 -9.07 -22.88
CA LYS A 21 14.55 -7.62 -22.88
C LYS A 21 13.06 -7.38 -22.54
N LEU A 22 12.81 -6.24 -21.87
CA LEU A 22 11.68 -5.88 -21.01
C LEU A 22 10.29 -5.76 -21.67
N ALA A 23 9.26 -6.06 -20.87
CA ALA A 23 8.10 -5.17 -20.72
C ALA A 23 7.80 -5.03 -19.22
N ARG A 24 8.05 -3.83 -18.67
CA ARG A 24 7.59 -3.43 -17.33
C ARG A 24 6.10 -3.11 -17.43
N CYS A 25 5.34 -3.21 -16.36
CA CYS A 25 3.89 -2.96 -16.42
C CYS A 25 3.60 -1.61 -17.11
N SER A 26 2.77 -1.64 -18.14
CA SER A 26 2.47 -0.47 -18.98
C SER A 26 0.99 -0.13 -18.90
N LEU A 27 0.64 1.14 -19.17
CA LEU A 27 -0.76 1.55 -19.23
C LEU A 27 -1.20 1.45 -20.70
N ALA A 28 -2.01 0.45 -21.02
CA ALA A 28 -2.56 0.24 -22.35
C ALA A 28 -4.01 0.77 -22.37
N GLY A 29 -4.18 1.98 -22.92
CA GLY A 29 -5.44 2.72 -22.80
C GLY A 29 -5.71 3.07 -21.34
N ASN A 30 -6.69 2.39 -20.73
CA ASN A 30 -7.08 2.59 -19.33
C ASN A 30 -6.67 1.44 -18.41
N GLY A 31 -6.10 0.36 -18.95
CA GLY A 31 -5.73 -0.83 -18.18
C GLY A 31 -4.23 -0.94 -17.95
N TYR A 32 -3.82 -1.14 -16.71
CA TYR A 32 -2.45 -1.58 -16.41
C TYR A 32 -2.28 -3.03 -16.88
N ASP A 33 -1.41 -3.20 -17.86
CA ASP A 33 -1.13 -4.45 -18.54
C ASP A 33 0.26 -4.97 -18.14
N GLY A 34 0.33 -6.27 -17.87
CA GLY A 34 1.56 -6.96 -17.52
C GLY A 34 2.09 -6.66 -16.11
N LEU A 35 1.21 -6.40 -15.13
CA LEU A 35 1.65 -6.29 -13.73
C LEU A 35 2.22 -7.63 -13.27
N LEU A 36 3.43 -7.63 -12.72
CA LEU A 36 4.11 -8.85 -12.29
C LEU A 36 4.21 -8.91 -10.76
N VAL A 37 3.61 -9.97 -10.20
CA VAL A 37 3.75 -10.34 -8.78
C VAL A 37 4.68 -11.55 -8.70
N ALA A 38 5.71 -11.50 -7.85
CA ALA A 38 6.61 -12.63 -7.66
C ALA A 38 6.67 -13.08 -6.20
N ILE A 39 6.40 -14.35 -5.96
CA ILE A 39 6.51 -14.95 -4.63
C ILE A 39 7.91 -15.54 -4.49
N ASN A 40 8.61 -15.20 -3.42
CA ASN A 40 9.98 -15.65 -3.18
C ASN A 40 10.02 -17.18 -2.93
N PRO A 41 11.00 -17.93 -3.46
CA PRO A 41 11.09 -19.38 -3.25
C PRO A 41 11.19 -19.85 -1.80
N GLN A 42 11.61 -18.97 -0.89
CA GLN A 42 11.68 -19.25 0.54
C GLN A 42 10.33 -19.09 1.25
N VAL A 43 9.32 -18.54 0.58
CA VAL A 43 7.96 -18.46 1.13
C VAL A 43 7.31 -19.85 1.04
N PRO A 44 6.91 -20.45 2.17
CA PRO A 44 6.24 -21.74 2.15
C PRO A 44 4.88 -21.65 1.47
N GLU A 45 4.45 -22.76 0.88
CA GLU A 45 3.12 -22.86 0.27
C GLU A 45 2.03 -22.76 1.33
N ASP A 46 1.10 -21.83 1.13
CA ASP A 46 -0.07 -21.62 1.97
C ASP A 46 -1.32 -21.57 1.08
N GLN A 47 -2.35 -22.34 1.45
CA GLN A 47 -3.59 -22.48 0.68
C GLN A 47 -4.34 -21.15 0.50
N LYS A 48 -4.23 -20.24 1.47
CA LYS A 48 -4.89 -18.93 1.45
C LYS A 48 -4.08 -17.88 0.73
N LEU A 49 -2.75 -17.96 0.76
CA LEU A 49 -1.87 -16.90 0.25
C LEU A 49 -2.18 -16.53 -1.21
N LEU A 50 -2.28 -17.51 -2.11
CA LEU A 50 -2.56 -17.25 -3.51
C LEU A 50 -3.99 -16.72 -3.74
N ALA A 51 -4.95 -17.20 -2.96
CA ALA A 51 -6.34 -16.71 -3.03
C ALA A 51 -6.40 -15.24 -2.58
N ASN A 52 -5.76 -14.91 -1.46
CA ASN A 52 -5.75 -13.57 -0.90
C ASN A 52 -4.99 -12.57 -1.79
N ILE A 53 -3.93 -12.98 -2.49
CA ILE A 53 -3.28 -12.14 -3.51
C ILE A 53 -4.25 -11.80 -4.64
N LYS A 54 -5.00 -12.80 -5.15
CA LYS A 54 -5.98 -12.57 -6.22
C LYS A 54 -7.12 -11.65 -5.77
N GLU A 55 -7.62 -11.85 -4.56
CA GLU A 55 -8.66 -11.01 -3.95
C GLU A 55 -8.17 -9.57 -3.77
N MET A 56 -6.98 -9.38 -3.19
CA MET A 56 -6.34 -8.08 -3.04
C MET A 56 -6.22 -7.34 -4.36
N ILE A 57 -5.74 -7.98 -5.43
CA ILE A 57 -5.60 -7.36 -6.76
C ILE A 57 -6.98 -7.00 -7.35
N THR A 58 -7.97 -7.87 -7.15
CA THR A 58 -9.34 -7.64 -7.63
C THR A 58 -9.97 -6.43 -6.95
N GLU A 59 -9.87 -6.37 -5.62
CA GLU A 59 -10.33 -5.25 -4.81
C GLU A 59 -9.57 -3.96 -5.18
N ALA A 60 -8.24 -4.04 -5.31
CA ALA A 60 -7.39 -2.92 -5.70
C ALA A 60 -7.80 -2.34 -7.06
N SER A 61 -8.09 -3.20 -8.05
CA SER A 61 -8.53 -2.79 -9.38
C SER A 61 -9.85 -2.03 -9.33
N PHE A 62 -10.80 -2.53 -8.53
CA PHE A 62 -12.10 -1.88 -8.32
C PHE A 62 -11.94 -0.52 -7.61
N TYR A 63 -11.16 -0.48 -6.53
CA TYR A 63 -10.92 0.74 -5.77
C TYR A 63 -10.22 1.80 -6.63
N LEU A 64 -9.11 1.43 -7.28
CA LEU A 64 -8.34 2.31 -8.16
C LEU A 64 -9.22 2.92 -9.27
N PHE A 65 -10.08 2.10 -9.87
CA PHE A 65 -11.00 2.55 -10.89
C PHE A 65 -11.96 3.62 -10.37
N ASN A 66 -12.56 3.40 -9.20
CA ASN A 66 -13.48 4.38 -8.61
C ASN A 66 -12.75 5.65 -8.15
N ALA A 67 -11.61 5.49 -7.47
CA ALA A 67 -10.81 6.59 -6.92
C ALA A 67 -10.22 7.50 -8.01
N THR A 68 -10.01 6.97 -9.22
CA THR A 68 -9.52 7.73 -10.38
C THR A 68 -10.63 8.24 -11.28
N GLN A 69 -11.87 8.34 -10.77
CA GLN A 69 -13.05 8.76 -11.55
C GLN A 69 -13.25 7.92 -12.81
N ARG A 70 -13.10 6.60 -12.68
CA ARG A 70 -13.31 5.62 -13.74
C ARG A 70 -12.28 5.70 -14.87
N ARG A 71 -11.03 6.05 -14.56
CA ARG A 71 -9.97 6.25 -15.58
C ARG A 71 -9.03 5.08 -15.72
N VAL A 72 -8.52 4.52 -14.62
CA VAL A 72 -7.49 3.46 -14.67
C VAL A 72 -7.84 2.26 -13.80
N TYR A 73 -7.45 1.07 -14.23
CA TYR A 73 -7.70 -0.19 -13.51
C TYR A 73 -6.57 -1.19 -13.79
N PHE A 74 -6.46 -2.26 -13.01
CA PHE A 74 -5.55 -3.38 -13.32
C PHE A 74 -6.22 -4.33 -14.30
N GLN A 75 -5.56 -4.61 -15.42
CA GLN A 75 -6.12 -5.42 -16.50
C GLN A 75 -5.52 -6.82 -16.53
N ASN A 76 -4.22 -6.96 -16.85
CA ASN A 76 -3.58 -8.27 -16.90
C ASN A 76 -2.45 -8.34 -15.87
N ILE A 77 -2.53 -9.38 -15.04
CA ILE A 77 -1.59 -9.64 -13.97
C ILE A 77 -1.05 -11.04 -14.14
N LYS A 78 0.25 -11.16 -13.88
CA LYS A 78 0.94 -12.44 -13.85
C LYS A 78 1.54 -12.65 -12.47
N ILE A 79 1.28 -13.82 -11.89
CA ILE A 79 1.82 -14.22 -10.59
C ILE A 79 2.85 -15.33 -10.83
N LEU A 80 4.09 -15.09 -10.41
CA LEU A 80 5.16 -16.07 -10.45
C LEU A 80 5.14 -16.92 -9.17
N ILE A 81 4.87 -18.20 -9.35
CA ILE A 81 4.75 -19.21 -8.29
C ILE A 81 6.09 -19.92 -8.08
N PRO A 82 6.58 -20.08 -6.85
CA PRO A 82 7.84 -20.79 -6.60
C PRO A 82 7.83 -22.21 -7.14
N ALA A 83 8.95 -22.64 -7.71
CA ALA A 83 9.14 -24.05 -8.09
C ALA A 83 9.23 -24.99 -6.86
N THR A 84 9.41 -24.43 -5.66
CA THR A 84 9.41 -25.16 -4.38
C THR A 84 8.00 -25.55 -3.92
N TRP A 85 6.95 -24.90 -4.44
CA TRP A 85 5.56 -25.27 -4.16
C TRP A 85 5.17 -26.53 -4.93
N LYS A 86 4.16 -27.25 -4.47
CA LYS A 86 3.66 -28.44 -5.17
C LYS A 86 3.25 -28.05 -6.59
N ALA A 87 3.80 -28.77 -7.56
CA ALA A 87 3.58 -28.47 -8.97
C ALA A 87 2.10 -28.66 -9.33
N ASN A 88 1.41 -27.55 -9.57
CA ASN A 88 0.20 -27.55 -10.37
C ASN A 88 0.57 -27.31 -11.84
N SER A 89 -0.40 -27.45 -12.75
CA SER A 89 -0.26 -27.19 -14.19
C SER A 89 -0.08 -25.70 -14.51
N TYR A 90 0.95 -25.07 -13.96
CA TYR A 90 1.30 -23.67 -14.17
C TYR A 90 2.04 -23.48 -15.49
N GLU A 91 1.82 -22.33 -16.11
CA GLU A 91 2.49 -22.00 -17.37
C GLU A 91 4.00 -21.79 -17.15
N LYS A 92 4.80 -22.10 -18.17
CA LYS A 92 6.21 -21.72 -18.18
C LYS A 92 6.30 -20.21 -18.46
N PRO A 93 6.99 -19.42 -17.61
CA PRO A 93 7.21 -18.02 -17.90
C PRO A 93 8.04 -17.89 -19.18
N LYS A 94 7.75 -16.86 -19.98
CA LYS A 94 8.48 -16.60 -21.23
C LYS A 94 9.64 -15.64 -20.98
N HIS A 95 9.37 -14.55 -20.27
CA HIS A 95 10.32 -13.44 -20.09
C HIS A 95 10.35 -12.85 -18.68
N GLU A 96 9.51 -13.35 -17.78
CA GLU A 96 9.28 -12.85 -16.44
C GLU A 96 10.32 -13.39 -15.44
N SER A 97 10.79 -12.54 -14.52
CA SER A 97 11.73 -12.92 -13.46
C SER A 97 11.45 -12.15 -12.17
N TYR A 98 11.98 -12.67 -11.05
CA TYR A 98 11.77 -12.11 -9.71
C TYR A 98 12.23 -10.65 -9.61
N GLU A 99 13.40 -10.34 -10.15
CA GLU A 99 14.06 -9.03 -10.05
C GLU A 99 13.34 -7.93 -10.85
N LYS A 100 12.40 -8.34 -11.71
CA LYS A 100 11.62 -7.45 -12.57
C LYS A 100 10.20 -7.22 -12.06
N ALA A 101 9.80 -7.90 -11.00
CA ALA A 101 8.45 -7.80 -10.48
C ALA A 101 8.18 -6.43 -9.86
N GLU A 102 7.01 -5.86 -10.18
CA GLU A 102 6.51 -4.66 -9.51
C GLU A 102 6.10 -4.97 -8.06
N VAL A 103 5.70 -6.20 -7.78
CA VAL A 103 5.27 -6.64 -6.45
C VAL A 103 6.03 -7.91 -6.08
N ILE A 104 6.64 -7.90 -4.90
CA ILE A 104 7.29 -9.09 -4.33
C ILE A 104 6.59 -9.52 -3.05
N VAL A 105 6.42 -10.84 -2.90
CA VAL A 105 5.96 -11.47 -1.66
C VAL A 105 7.15 -12.22 -1.07
N ALA A 106 7.67 -11.75 0.06
CA ALA A 106 8.89 -12.29 0.66
C ALA A 106 8.87 -12.18 2.19
N ALA A 107 9.87 -12.78 2.84
CA ALA A 107 10.05 -12.70 4.29
C ALA A 107 10.14 -11.23 4.76
N PRO A 108 9.73 -10.93 6.00
CA PRO A 108 9.80 -9.58 6.55
C PRO A 108 11.22 -9.03 6.53
N TYR A 109 11.37 -7.76 6.19
CA TYR A 109 12.64 -7.05 6.33
C TYR A 109 12.75 -6.49 7.75
N TRP A 110 13.92 -6.61 8.38
CA TRP A 110 14.12 -6.29 9.81
C TRP A 110 13.62 -4.89 10.23
N LYS A 111 13.69 -3.90 9.32
CA LYS A 111 13.22 -2.53 9.58
C LYS A 111 11.70 -2.37 9.50
N HIS A 112 11.02 -3.17 8.68
CA HIS A 112 9.61 -3.00 8.33
C HIS A 112 8.69 -4.08 8.94
N GLY A 113 9.25 -5.21 9.40
CA GLY A 113 8.43 -6.33 9.87
C GLY A 113 7.43 -6.75 8.79
N ASP A 114 6.15 -6.76 9.15
CA ASP A 114 5.02 -7.09 8.26
C ASP A 114 4.31 -5.87 7.65
N GLU A 115 4.85 -4.67 7.86
CA GLU A 115 4.34 -3.45 7.23
C GLU A 115 4.55 -3.53 5.70
N PRO A 116 3.49 -3.40 4.90
CA PRO A 116 3.59 -3.23 3.47
C PRO A 116 4.34 -1.94 3.13
N TYR A 117 5.22 -1.98 2.13
CA TYR A 117 5.94 -0.78 1.72
C TYR A 117 6.34 -0.82 0.25
N THR A 118 6.59 0.36 -0.30
CA THR A 118 7.19 0.55 -1.62
C THR A 118 8.62 1.00 -1.45
N LEU A 119 9.56 0.28 -2.07
CA LEU A 119 10.93 0.74 -2.15
C LEU A 119 11.04 1.86 -3.18
N GLN A 120 11.10 3.10 -2.71
CA GLN A 120 11.33 4.30 -3.53
C GLN A 120 12.51 5.13 -3.01
N TYR A 121 13.43 5.49 -3.90
CA TYR A 121 14.56 6.39 -3.60
C TYR A 121 14.51 7.69 -4.43
N GLY A 122 13.54 7.80 -5.34
CA GLY A 122 13.41 8.93 -6.25
C GLY A 122 12.62 10.09 -5.62
N GLU A 123 12.64 11.22 -6.31
CA GLU A 123 11.80 12.38 -5.96
C GLU A 123 10.36 12.20 -6.42
N CYS A 124 9.50 13.17 -6.07
CA CYS A 124 8.11 13.15 -6.49
C CYS A 124 7.96 12.98 -8.01
N GLY A 125 7.01 12.14 -8.44
CA GLY A 125 6.78 11.84 -9.86
C GLY A 125 7.67 10.73 -10.43
N ASN A 126 8.71 10.30 -9.71
CA ASN A 126 9.56 9.20 -10.15
C ASN A 126 9.00 7.85 -9.71
N MET A 127 9.00 6.90 -10.64
CA MET A 127 8.55 5.55 -10.36
C MET A 127 9.48 4.83 -9.37
N GLY A 128 8.90 4.16 -8.37
CA GLY A 128 9.60 3.32 -7.40
C GLY A 128 10.22 2.06 -8.02
N LYS A 129 10.81 1.23 -7.16
CA LYS A 129 11.46 -0.04 -7.55
C LYS A 129 10.46 -1.20 -7.53
N TYR A 130 9.89 -1.50 -6.36
CA TYR A 130 8.91 -2.57 -6.16
C TYR A 130 8.08 -2.30 -4.89
N ILE A 131 6.92 -2.94 -4.80
CA ILE A 131 6.09 -3.08 -3.60
C ILE A 131 6.46 -4.39 -2.92
N HIS A 132 6.57 -4.38 -1.59
CA HIS A 132 6.88 -5.54 -0.78
C HIS A 132 5.71 -5.87 0.14
N PHE A 133 5.20 -7.10 0.02
CA PHE A 133 4.26 -7.69 0.97
C PHE A 133 4.88 -8.88 1.67
N THR A 134 4.49 -9.13 2.92
CA THR A 134 4.84 -10.37 3.61
C THR A 134 3.71 -11.41 3.51
N PRO A 135 4.02 -12.70 3.62
CA PRO A 135 3.00 -13.73 3.75
C PRO A 135 2.06 -13.49 4.94
N ASN A 136 2.59 -13.00 6.07
CA ASN A 136 1.77 -12.71 7.25
C ASN A 136 0.78 -11.57 6.98
N PHE A 137 1.18 -10.48 6.33
CA PHE A 137 0.25 -9.43 5.90
C PHE A 137 -0.89 -9.98 5.04
N LEU A 138 -0.55 -10.87 4.10
CA LEU A 138 -1.52 -11.43 3.14
C LEU A 138 -2.46 -12.47 3.76
N VAL A 139 -2.07 -13.16 4.84
CA VAL A 139 -2.84 -14.26 5.43
C VAL A 139 -3.49 -13.90 6.78
N ASN A 140 -2.92 -12.97 7.54
CA ASN A 140 -3.42 -12.59 8.86
C ASN A 140 -4.46 -11.47 8.77
N ASP A 141 -5.72 -11.81 9.00
CA ASP A 141 -6.83 -10.84 8.91
C ASP A 141 -6.86 -9.83 10.06
N TYR A 142 -6.16 -10.08 11.17
CA TYR A 142 -5.99 -9.07 12.22
C TYR A 142 -5.31 -7.80 11.69
N LEU A 143 -4.46 -7.93 10.68
CA LEU A 143 -3.77 -6.78 10.07
C LEU A 143 -4.70 -5.91 9.21
N ILE A 144 -5.90 -6.39 8.84
CA ILE A 144 -6.93 -5.57 8.19
C ILE A 144 -7.38 -4.46 9.12
N ASP A 145 -7.51 -4.74 10.43
CA ASP A 145 -7.86 -3.73 11.41
C ASP A 145 -6.78 -2.67 11.61
N VAL A 146 -5.52 -2.99 11.29
CA VAL A 146 -4.37 -2.09 11.45
C VAL A 146 -4.18 -1.24 10.20
N TYR A 147 -4.09 -1.88 9.04
CA TYR A 147 -3.73 -1.22 7.77
C TYR A 147 -4.93 -0.93 6.87
N GLY A 148 -6.09 -1.51 7.14
CA GLY A 148 -7.24 -1.49 6.22
C GLY A 148 -7.25 -2.69 5.26
N SER A 149 -8.20 -2.66 4.33
CA SER A 149 -8.34 -3.75 3.36
C SER A 149 -7.12 -3.84 2.44
N ARG A 150 -6.74 -5.07 2.10
CA ARG A 150 -5.51 -5.33 1.35
C ARG A 150 -5.52 -4.66 -0.02
N GLY A 151 -6.68 -4.57 -0.69
CA GLY A 151 -6.80 -3.87 -1.96
C GLY A 151 -6.54 -2.37 -1.86
N ARG A 152 -6.98 -1.72 -0.78
CA ARG A 152 -6.69 -0.30 -0.54
C ARG A 152 -5.22 -0.08 -0.24
N VAL A 153 -4.63 -0.92 0.63
CA VAL A 153 -3.19 -0.90 0.88
C VAL A 153 -2.40 -1.09 -0.41
N PHE A 154 -2.82 -2.02 -1.27
CA PHE A 154 -2.20 -2.20 -2.58
C PHE A 154 -2.26 -0.93 -3.43
N VAL A 155 -3.39 -0.21 -3.45
CA VAL A 155 -3.51 1.04 -4.23
C VAL A 155 -2.67 2.17 -3.64
N HIS A 156 -2.57 2.25 -2.31
CA HIS A 156 -1.67 3.17 -1.62
C HIS A 156 -0.21 2.94 -2.05
N GLU A 157 0.26 1.69 -1.95
CA GLU A 157 1.61 1.31 -2.40
C GLU A 157 1.80 1.44 -3.91
N TRP A 158 0.76 1.16 -4.69
CA TRP A 158 0.79 1.37 -6.13
C TRP A 158 0.96 2.85 -6.49
N ALA A 159 0.38 3.77 -5.71
CA ALA A 159 0.54 5.19 -5.92
C ALA A 159 1.99 5.63 -5.68
N HIS A 160 2.62 5.17 -4.58
CA HIS A 160 4.06 5.33 -4.35
C HIS A 160 4.86 4.76 -5.53
N LEU A 161 4.60 3.51 -5.91
CA LEU A 161 5.36 2.83 -6.94
C LEU A 161 5.22 3.54 -8.29
N ARG A 162 4.00 3.81 -8.73
CA ARG A 162 3.72 4.21 -10.11
C ARG A 162 3.84 5.71 -10.34
N TRP A 163 3.39 6.51 -9.38
CA TRP A 163 3.32 7.96 -9.51
C TRP A 163 4.38 8.69 -8.67
N GLY A 164 5.11 7.98 -7.80
CA GLY A 164 6.12 8.61 -6.94
C GLY A 164 5.50 9.65 -6.01
N VAL A 165 4.27 9.44 -5.56
CA VAL A 165 3.67 10.28 -4.52
C VAL A 165 4.14 9.82 -3.15
N PHE A 166 4.04 10.68 -2.15
CA PHE A 166 4.44 10.41 -0.76
C PHE A 166 3.24 10.45 0.15
N ASP A 167 3.42 9.95 1.36
CA ASP A 167 2.44 10.05 2.42
C ASP A 167 2.08 11.50 2.71
N GLU A 168 0.79 11.74 2.97
CA GLU A 168 0.24 13.05 3.35
C GLU A 168 0.23 13.24 4.88
N TYR A 169 0.94 12.37 5.60
CA TYR A 169 1.21 12.45 7.03
C TYR A 169 2.73 12.40 7.27
N ASN A 170 3.17 12.75 8.47
CA ASN A 170 4.58 12.71 8.83
C ASN A 170 4.75 12.20 10.26
N ASN A 171 5.37 11.03 10.42
CA ASN A 171 5.60 10.41 11.72
C ASN A 171 6.67 11.12 12.56
N GLU A 172 7.64 11.79 11.92
CA GLU A 172 8.70 12.56 12.61
C GLU A 172 8.20 13.94 13.05
N LYS A 173 7.33 14.55 12.24
CA LYS A 173 6.71 15.86 12.49
C LYS A 173 5.19 15.76 12.35
N PRO A 174 4.51 15.06 13.28
CA PRO A 174 3.08 14.82 13.20
C PRO A 174 2.23 16.06 13.50
N PHE A 175 2.83 17.12 14.06
CA PHE A 175 2.15 18.36 14.38
C PHE A 175 2.95 19.60 13.95
N TYR A 176 2.24 20.68 13.66
CA TYR A 176 2.80 22.00 13.36
C TYR A 176 1.98 23.13 14.00
N ILE A 177 2.57 24.32 14.12
CA ILE A 177 1.89 25.52 14.64
C ILE A 177 1.44 26.39 13.46
N THR A 178 0.16 26.78 13.49
CA THR A 178 -0.42 27.70 12.50
C THR A 178 -0.12 29.16 12.84
N GLY A 179 -0.34 30.08 11.89
CA GLY A 179 -0.19 31.53 12.13
C GLY A 179 -1.12 32.09 13.22
N GLN A 180 -2.12 31.33 13.65
CA GLN A 180 -3.04 31.67 14.76
C GLN A 180 -2.59 31.08 16.10
N ASN A 181 -1.35 30.59 16.17
CA ASN A 181 -0.77 29.95 17.35
C ASN A 181 -1.54 28.71 17.84
N GLN A 182 -2.15 27.99 16.89
CA GLN A 182 -2.85 26.72 17.16
C GLN A 182 -2.02 25.55 16.65
N VAL A 183 -1.90 24.51 17.48
CA VAL A 183 -1.29 23.23 17.10
C VAL A 183 -2.26 22.46 16.21
N LYS A 184 -1.79 22.01 15.05
CA LYS A 184 -2.56 21.16 14.12
C LYS A 184 -1.76 19.94 13.72
N VAL A 185 -2.47 18.88 13.35
CA VAL A 185 -1.92 17.65 12.80
C VAL A 185 -1.40 17.91 11.39
N THR A 186 -0.24 17.36 11.05
CA THR A 186 0.29 17.31 9.69
C THR A 186 -0.58 16.36 8.87
N ARG A 187 -1.49 16.94 8.08
CA ARG A 187 -2.43 16.24 7.20
C ARG A 187 -2.87 17.16 6.06
N CYS A 188 -3.31 16.58 4.95
CA CYS A 188 -3.78 17.36 3.80
C CYS A 188 -5.13 18.05 4.07
N THR A 189 -6.13 17.30 4.57
CA THR A 189 -7.46 17.86 4.86
C THR A 189 -7.67 18.19 6.33
N SER A 190 -8.26 19.36 6.61
CA SER A 190 -8.68 19.75 7.96
C SER A 190 -9.94 19.05 8.44
N ASP A 191 -10.68 18.36 7.57
CA ASP A 191 -11.99 17.81 7.88
C ASP A 191 -11.93 16.46 8.60
N LEU A 192 -10.76 15.82 8.61
CA LEU A 192 -10.55 14.56 9.31
C LEU A 192 -10.81 14.72 10.82
N THR A 193 -11.70 13.91 11.36
CA THR A 193 -11.97 13.85 12.81
C THR A 193 -11.11 12.78 13.47
N GLY A 194 -10.85 12.96 14.76
CA GLY A 194 -10.03 12.05 15.55
C GLY A 194 -9.73 12.59 16.93
N ILE A 195 -8.97 11.82 17.69
CA ILE A 195 -8.61 12.12 19.07
C ILE A 195 -7.10 12.24 19.23
N TYR A 196 -6.68 13.11 20.14
CA TYR A 196 -5.30 13.17 20.58
C TYR A 196 -5.13 12.19 21.74
N VAL A 197 -4.22 11.24 21.59
CA VAL A 197 -3.87 10.29 22.64
C VAL A 197 -2.43 10.51 23.04
N CYS A 198 -2.13 10.31 24.32
CA CYS A 198 -0.74 10.23 24.73
C CYS A 198 -0.37 8.81 25.14
N GLU A 199 0.80 8.36 24.69
CA GLU A 199 1.38 7.11 25.12
C GLU A 199 1.68 7.16 26.63
N LYS A 200 1.16 6.18 27.37
CA LYS A 200 1.19 6.14 28.85
C LYS A 200 2.59 6.24 29.46
N LYS A 201 3.64 5.91 28.71
CA LYS A 201 5.03 6.00 29.18
C LYS A 201 5.65 7.39 28.99
N SER A 202 5.07 8.21 28.13
CA SER A 202 5.62 9.50 27.71
C SER A 202 4.88 10.68 28.34
N CYS A 203 3.57 10.56 28.60
CA CYS A 203 2.81 11.55 29.38
C CYS A 203 2.47 11.05 30.78
N THR A 204 3.08 11.65 31.80
CA THR A 204 2.75 11.45 33.22
C THR A 204 1.30 11.83 33.57
N GLU A 205 0.70 12.75 32.81
CA GLU A 205 -0.64 13.29 33.04
C GLU A 205 -1.73 12.59 32.22
N GLY A 206 -1.37 11.64 31.34
CA GLY A 206 -2.31 10.91 30.48
C GLY A 206 -2.93 11.70 29.33
N ASN A 207 -2.66 13.00 29.21
CA ASN A 207 -3.17 13.88 28.15
C ASN A 207 -2.03 14.47 27.31
N CYS A 208 -2.34 14.88 26.08
CA CYS A 208 -1.41 15.64 25.24
C CYS A 208 -1.25 17.07 25.77
N VAL A 209 -0.08 17.37 26.35
CA VAL A 209 0.24 18.68 26.94
C VAL A 209 1.13 19.48 26.01
N ILE A 210 0.83 20.77 25.84
CA ILE A 210 1.66 21.69 25.07
C ILE A 210 2.92 22.07 25.87
N ASN A 211 4.08 21.96 25.25
CA ASN A 211 5.34 22.46 25.76
C ASN A 211 5.39 23.98 25.54
N GLN A 212 5.41 24.75 26.64
CA GLN A 212 5.38 26.21 26.62
C GLN A 212 6.57 26.87 25.89
N LEU A 213 7.72 26.19 25.79
CA LEU A 213 8.90 26.71 25.09
C LEU A 213 8.79 26.57 23.57
N THR A 214 8.18 25.47 23.11
CA THR A 214 8.10 25.15 21.67
C THR A 214 6.75 25.46 21.04
N GLY A 215 5.70 25.55 21.86
CA GLY A 215 4.31 25.66 21.42
C GLY A 215 3.72 24.36 20.84
N LEU A 216 4.49 23.27 20.77
CA LEU A 216 4.05 21.95 20.28
C LEU A 216 3.71 21.00 21.42
N PHE A 217 3.05 19.88 21.12
CA PHE A 217 2.85 18.82 22.10
C PHE A 217 4.19 18.24 22.59
N LYS A 218 4.22 17.85 23.87
CA LYS A 218 5.30 17.02 24.42
C LYS A 218 5.40 15.69 23.65
N GLU A 219 6.57 15.07 23.72
CA GLU A 219 6.84 13.77 23.09
C GLU A 219 5.84 12.71 23.55
N GLY A 220 5.44 11.82 22.62
CA GLY A 220 4.48 10.74 22.87
C GLY A 220 3.01 11.09 22.67
N CYS A 221 2.69 12.34 22.28
CA CYS A 221 1.36 12.65 21.76
C CYS A 221 1.21 12.13 20.32
N ALA A 222 0.06 11.51 20.02
CA ALA A 222 -0.31 11.04 18.69
C ALA A 222 -1.76 11.44 18.38
N PHE A 223 -2.05 11.63 17.10
CA PHE A 223 -3.41 11.82 16.62
C PHE A 223 -3.93 10.50 16.03
N ILE A 224 -5.03 9.99 16.58
CA ILE A 224 -5.70 8.80 16.05
C ILE A 224 -6.98 9.25 15.35
N PRO A 225 -7.06 9.13 14.02
CA PRO A 225 -8.28 9.44 13.29
C PRO A 225 -9.40 8.47 13.65
N GLU A 226 -10.63 8.99 13.67
CA GLU A 226 -11.82 8.18 13.90
C GLU A 226 -12.08 7.26 12.69
N ARG A 227 -12.27 5.95 12.93
CA ARG A 227 -12.43 4.99 11.82
C ARG A 227 -13.68 5.27 10.98
N THR A 228 -14.76 5.68 11.64
CA THR A 228 -16.05 5.94 11.01
C THR A 228 -16.26 7.43 10.87
N GLN A 229 -15.93 7.98 9.71
CA GLN A 229 -16.12 9.39 9.41
C GLN A 229 -16.51 9.57 7.93
N THR A 230 -16.89 10.79 7.55
CA THR A 230 -17.29 11.14 6.17
C THR A 230 -16.33 12.10 5.49
N ALA A 231 -15.25 12.50 6.20
CA ALA A 231 -14.22 13.36 5.66
C ALA A 231 -13.61 12.73 4.41
N LYS A 232 -13.66 13.48 3.31
CA LYS A 232 -13.01 13.07 2.07
C LYS A 232 -11.52 13.36 2.22
N SER A 233 -10.72 12.32 2.08
CA SER A 233 -9.28 12.49 2.00
C SER A 233 -8.65 11.57 0.98
N SER A 234 -7.41 11.89 0.64
CA SER A 234 -6.49 11.11 -0.18
C SER A 234 -6.15 9.75 0.45
N ILE A 235 -5.94 8.75 -0.41
CA ILE A 235 -5.40 7.46 0.03
C ILE A 235 -3.98 7.56 0.58
N MET A 236 -3.28 8.64 0.24
CA MET A 236 -1.93 8.89 0.76
C MET A 236 -1.92 9.39 2.21
N TYR A 237 -3.06 9.80 2.78
CA TYR A 237 -3.12 10.13 4.20
C TYR A 237 -3.32 8.87 5.06
N MET A 238 -4.37 8.08 4.78
CA MET A 238 -4.64 6.86 5.54
C MET A 238 -5.58 5.93 4.77
N GLN A 239 -5.00 4.88 4.20
CA GLN A 239 -5.67 3.84 3.43
C GLN A 239 -6.67 3.00 4.23
N SER A 240 -6.57 2.98 5.58
CA SER A 240 -7.50 2.26 6.46
C SER A 240 -8.85 2.96 6.66
N LEU A 241 -8.96 4.25 6.36
CA LEU A 241 -10.21 5.01 6.51
C LEU A 241 -11.16 4.71 5.35
N SER A 242 -12.40 4.30 5.63
CA SER A 242 -13.37 3.95 4.58
C SER A 242 -13.82 5.16 3.74
N SER A 243 -13.79 6.37 4.31
CA SER A 243 -14.17 7.63 3.65
C SER A 243 -13.19 8.10 2.58
N VAL A 244 -11.96 7.60 2.64
CA VAL A 244 -10.90 7.91 1.69
C VAL A 244 -11.23 7.28 0.34
N SER A 245 -11.40 8.12 -0.67
CA SER A 245 -12.03 7.75 -1.94
C SER A 245 -11.38 8.38 -3.17
N ILE A 246 -10.23 9.05 -3.00
CA ILE A 246 -9.45 9.65 -4.08
C ILE A 246 -7.97 9.31 -3.91
N ILE A 247 -7.20 9.44 -5.00
CA ILE A 247 -5.77 9.13 -4.99
C ILE A 247 -4.94 10.24 -4.35
N THR A 248 -5.20 11.49 -4.71
CA THR A 248 -4.56 12.69 -4.18
C THR A 248 -5.58 13.82 -4.17
N GLU A 249 -5.51 14.68 -3.15
CA GLU A 249 -6.28 15.92 -3.09
C GLU A 249 -5.70 16.93 -4.11
N LYS A 250 -6.57 17.75 -4.74
CA LYS A 250 -6.17 18.83 -5.66
C LYS A 250 -6.25 20.17 -4.96
#